data_AF-A0AAU5UYX4-F1
#
_entry.id   AF-A0AAU5UYX4-F1
#
_cell.length_a   1.000
_cell.length_b   1.000
_cell.length_c   1.000
_cell.angle_alpha   90.00
_cell.angle_beta   90.00
_cell.angle_gamma   90.00
#
_symmetry.space_group_name_H-M   'P 1'
#
loop_
_entity.id
_entity.type
_entity.pdbx_description
1 polymer ?
#
loop_
_entity_poly.entity_id
_entity_poly.type
_entity_poly.pdbx_seq_one_letter_code
_entity_poly.pdbx_strand_id
1 'polypeptide(L)'
;MTAIPSDGLAATFARLGGEDDRQVWSELWDGLYHQPRIGSDSLTALPYLAEIADGRAPGEPDEAVELAGLIASTADHEHCVRYAEELAVLLPVARRLLEAARESAVVFVDLLRCVLALEGERIWSTGLLEGLYQHEYEIECPKCTSELFIAFGDRGTFASAGDYVTSDPAKTALLPADPATLAPFPTRLHRAAAQAGHEDIARGITYLFGRATCPDCGAVFPVEDQVEASRI
;
A
#
# COMPACT_ATOMS: atom_id res chain seq x y z
N MET A 1 7.81 2.36 -29.01
CA MET A 1 9.28 2.26 -28.84
C MET A 1 9.52 1.99 -27.38
N THR A 2 9.86 0.76 -27.02
CA THR A 2 10.16 0.36 -25.64
C THR A 2 11.42 1.10 -25.20
N ALA A 3 11.36 1.80 -24.05
CA ALA A 3 12.55 2.46 -23.50
C ALA A 3 13.59 1.37 -23.16
N ILE A 4 14.82 1.55 -23.64
CA ILE A 4 15.89 0.60 -23.40
C ILE A 4 16.42 0.84 -21.98
N PRO A 5 16.48 -0.19 -21.12
CA PRO A 5 17.07 -0.09 -19.79
C PRO A 5 18.51 0.41 -19.86
N SER A 6 18.98 1.06 -18.80
CA SER A 6 20.42 1.34 -18.69
C SER A 6 21.21 0.03 -18.63
N ASP A 7 22.41 -0.01 -19.21
CA ASP A 7 23.29 -1.18 -19.19
C ASP A 7 23.56 -1.69 -17.76
N GLY A 8 23.51 -0.78 -16.77
CA GLY A 8 23.65 -1.10 -15.35
C GLY A 8 22.46 -1.89 -14.79
N LEU A 9 21.22 -1.52 -15.10
CA LEU A 9 20.03 -2.19 -14.58
C LEU A 9 19.94 -3.64 -15.11
N ALA A 10 20.16 -3.82 -16.41
CA ALA A 10 20.18 -5.14 -17.04
C ALA A 10 21.26 -6.05 -16.42
N ALA A 11 22.46 -5.50 -16.15
CA ALA A 11 23.54 -6.23 -15.51
C ALA A 11 23.21 -6.65 -14.07
N THR A 12 22.47 -5.82 -13.32
CA THR A 12 22.04 -6.18 -11.96
C THR A 12 21.03 -7.32 -11.97
N PHE A 13 19.98 -7.27 -12.82
CA PHE A 13 19.01 -8.37 -12.94
C PHE A 13 19.67 -9.70 -13.38
N ALA A 14 20.68 -9.65 -14.25
CA ALA A 14 21.40 -10.84 -14.70
C ALA A 14 22.20 -11.57 -13.61
N ARG A 15 22.36 -10.97 -12.42
CA ARG A 15 23.03 -11.60 -11.27
C ARG A 15 22.10 -12.44 -10.40
N LEU A 16 20.78 -12.35 -10.61
CA LEU A 16 19.80 -13.17 -9.87
C LEU A 16 19.92 -14.66 -10.26
N GLY A 17 19.57 -15.54 -9.34
CA GLY A 17 19.67 -17.00 -9.47
C GLY A 17 20.95 -17.59 -8.86
N GLY A 18 21.64 -16.84 -8.00
CA GLY A 18 22.89 -17.23 -7.34
C GLY A 18 22.81 -17.17 -5.80
N GLU A 19 23.93 -17.48 -5.14
CA GLU A 19 24.03 -17.46 -3.66
C GLU A 19 23.87 -16.05 -3.07
N ASP A 20 24.07 -15.01 -3.88
CA ASP A 20 24.03 -13.60 -3.48
C ASP A 20 22.68 -12.92 -3.76
N ASP A 21 21.61 -13.66 -4.10
CA ASP A 21 20.32 -13.09 -4.53
C ASP A 21 19.75 -12.05 -3.56
N ARG A 22 19.88 -12.28 -2.25
CA ARG A 22 19.46 -11.30 -1.24
C ARG A 22 20.17 -9.96 -1.39
N GLN A 23 21.48 -9.98 -1.66
CA GLN A 23 22.25 -8.76 -1.86
C GLN A 23 21.85 -8.09 -3.18
N VAL A 24 21.65 -8.87 -4.24
CA VAL A 24 21.21 -8.35 -5.55
C VAL A 24 19.85 -7.67 -5.43
N TRP A 25 18.90 -8.27 -4.72
CA TRP A 25 17.60 -7.64 -4.43
C TRP A 25 17.76 -6.36 -3.63
N SER A 26 18.59 -6.34 -2.57
CA SER A 26 18.88 -5.11 -1.83
C SER A 26 19.42 -4.00 -2.74
N GLU A 27 20.32 -4.32 -3.65
CA GLU A 27 20.87 -3.36 -4.63
C GLU A 27 19.81 -2.86 -5.62
N LEU A 28 18.90 -3.74 -6.06
CA LEU A 28 17.77 -3.37 -6.94
C LEU A 28 16.78 -2.46 -6.21
N TRP A 29 16.42 -2.81 -4.98
CA TRP A 29 15.57 -2.00 -4.12
C TRP A 29 16.19 -0.63 -3.91
N ASP A 30 17.44 -0.56 -3.45
CA ASP A 30 18.14 0.71 -3.29
C ASP A 30 18.13 1.51 -4.60
N GLY A 31 18.61 0.92 -5.69
CA GLY A 31 18.77 1.59 -6.98
C GLY A 31 17.47 2.09 -7.61
N LEU A 32 16.35 1.38 -7.41
CA LEU A 32 15.04 1.72 -7.99
C LEU A 32 14.16 2.55 -7.04
N TYR A 33 14.48 2.57 -5.73
CA TYR A 33 13.78 3.29 -4.67
C TYR A 33 14.46 4.61 -4.26
N HIS A 34 15.53 5.02 -4.94
CA HIS A 34 16.16 6.31 -4.66
C HIS A 34 15.29 7.49 -5.13
N GLN A 35 14.78 8.25 -4.16
CA GLN A 35 14.21 9.62 -4.24
C GLN A 35 12.68 9.71 -4.16
N PRO A 36 12.11 10.80 -3.59
CA PRO A 36 10.66 10.96 -3.31
C PRO A 36 9.74 10.91 -4.54
N ARG A 37 10.30 10.68 -5.73
CA ARG A 37 9.59 10.33 -6.96
C ARG A 37 10.40 9.24 -7.64
N ILE A 38 9.79 8.08 -7.86
CA ILE A 38 10.31 7.04 -8.73
C ILE A 38 10.54 7.68 -10.11
N GLY A 39 11.79 7.67 -10.58
CA GLY A 39 12.15 8.24 -11.87
C GLY A 39 11.49 7.44 -13.02
N SER A 40 11.32 8.08 -14.18
CA SER A 40 10.86 7.39 -15.40
C SER A 40 11.71 6.17 -15.75
N ASP A 41 12.94 6.14 -15.29
CA ASP A 41 13.91 5.08 -15.53
C ASP A 41 13.57 3.80 -14.75
N SER A 42 12.94 3.88 -13.57
CA SER A 42 12.55 2.70 -12.81
C SER A 42 11.47 1.88 -13.52
N LEU A 43 10.65 2.50 -14.39
CA LEU A 43 9.67 1.79 -15.20
C LEU A 43 10.30 0.83 -16.21
N THR A 44 11.58 1.05 -16.57
CA THR A 44 12.31 0.11 -17.43
C THR A 44 12.62 -1.22 -16.74
N ALA A 45 12.39 -1.32 -15.42
CA ALA A 45 12.48 -2.58 -14.68
C ALA A 45 11.27 -3.51 -14.88
N LEU A 46 10.10 -2.97 -15.25
CA LEU A 46 8.84 -3.74 -15.34
C LEU A 46 8.94 -4.99 -16.24
N PRO A 47 9.61 -4.96 -17.41
CA PRO A 47 9.81 -6.16 -18.21
C PRO A 47 10.57 -7.26 -17.47
N TYR A 48 11.64 -6.92 -16.74
CA TYR A 48 12.42 -7.91 -15.98
C TYR A 48 11.61 -8.51 -14.83
N LEU A 49 10.88 -7.66 -14.11
CA LEU A 49 10.03 -8.09 -13.01
C LEU A 49 8.91 -9.00 -13.49
N ALA A 50 8.33 -8.73 -14.68
CA ALA A 50 7.35 -9.60 -15.31
C ALA A 50 7.94 -10.96 -15.72
N GLU A 51 9.16 -11.01 -16.26
CA GLU A 51 9.84 -12.29 -16.58
C GLU A 51 10.11 -13.12 -15.31
N ILE A 52 10.51 -12.49 -14.20
CA ILE A 52 10.73 -13.17 -12.92
C ILE A 52 9.40 -13.69 -12.35
N ALA A 53 8.37 -12.85 -12.34
CA ALA A 53 7.06 -13.21 -11.81
C ALA A 53 6.40 -14.36 -12.59
N ASP A 54 6.66 -14.48 -13.88
CA ASP A 54 6.21 -15.58 -14.75
C ASP A 54 7.14 -16.81 -14.72
N GLY A 55 8.23 -16.77 -13.95
CA GLY A 55 9.20 -17.85 -13.82
C GLY A 55 10.09 -18.07 -15.05
N ARG A 56 10.18 -17.08 -15.94
CA ARG A 56 11.03 -17.09 -17.14
C ARG A 56 12.43 -16.54 -16.89
N ALA A 57 12.64 -15.84 -15.78
CA ALA A 57 13.93 -15.36 -15.30
C ALA A 57 14.17 -15.79 -13.84
N PRO A 58 15.43 -15.95 -13.41
CA PRO A 58 15.75 -16.23 -12.02
C PRO A 58 15.42 -15.03 -11.11
N GLY A 59 15.07 -15.32 -9.86
CA GLY A 59 14.65 -14.34 -8.86
C GLY A 59 13.39 -14.79 -8.15
N GLU A 60 13.08 -14.14 -7.04
CA GLU A 60 11.93 -14.47 -6.22
C GLU A 60 10.68 -13.71 -6.72
N PRO A 61 9.54 -14.39 -7.00
CA PRO A 61 8.35 -13.74 -7.54
C PRO A 61 7.68 -12.71 -6.61
N ASP A 62 7.80 -12.88 -5.29
CA ASP A 62 7.30 -11.93 -4.28
C ASP A 62 8.08 -10.62 -4.32
N GLU A 63 9.41 -10.68 -4.31
CA GLU A 63 10.30 -9.51 -4.49
C GLU A 63 9.98 -8.77 -5.81
N ALA A 64 9.77 -9.53 -6.90
CA ALA A 64 9.42 -8.96 -8.19
C ALA A 64 8.07 -8.24 -8.20
N VAL A 65 7.06 -8.83 -7.55
CA VAL A 65 5.71 -8.25 -7.44
C VAL A 65 5.72 -7.00 -6.56
N GLU A 66 6.40 -7.04 -5.42
CA GLU A 66 6.47 -5.92 -4.49
C GLU A 66 7.13 -4.70 -5.14
N LEU A 67 8.29 -4.90 -5.78
CA LEU A 67 9.00 -3.83 -6.47
C LEU A 67 8.20 -3.29 -7.66
N ALA A 68 7.52 -4.17 -8.41
CA ALA A 68 6.66 -3.74 -9.52
C ALA A 68 5.43 -2.97 -9.04
N GLY A 69 4.81 -3.39 -7.94
CA GLY A 69 3.67 -2.70 -7.32
C GLY A 69 4.05 -1.28 -6.88
N LEU A 70 5.21 -1.15 -6.24
CA LEU A 70 5.77 0.15 -5.87
C LEU A 70 5.97 1.05 -7.10
N ILE A 71 6.64 0.56 -8.15
CA ILE A 71 6.84 1.30 -9.40
C ILE A 71 5.50 1.71 -10.01
N ALA A 72 4.56 0.77 -10.14
CA ALA A 72 3.24 1.01 -10.73
C ALA A 72 2.38 2.01 -9.93
N SER A 73 2.55 2.08 -8.61
CA SER A 73 1.81 3.03 -7.74
C SER A 73 2.11 4.50 -8.08
N THR A 74 3.29 4.76 -8.67
CA THR A 74 3.75 6.10 -9.07
C THR A 74 3.60 6.37 -10.56
N ALA A 75 3.23 5.36 -11.36
CA ALA A 75 3.11 5.47 -12.80
C ALA A 75 1.88 6.30 -13.19
N ASP A 76 2.05 7.27 -14.08
CA ASP A 76 0.92 7.96 -14.72
C ASP A 76 0.21 7.05 -15.75
N HIS A 77 -0.88 7.56 -16.31
CA HIS A 77 -1.67 6.81 -17.28
C HIS A 77 -0.89 6.41 -18.55
N GLU A 78 0.00 7.28 -19.05
CA GLU A 78 0.77 6.99 -20.26
C GLU A 78 1.73 5.81 -20.02
N HIS A 79 2.40 5.81 -18.88
CA HIS A 79 3.29 4.71 -18.48
C HIS A 79 2.51 3.40 -18.30
N CYS A 80 1.30 3.45 -17.75
CA CYS A 80 0.47 2.23 -17.61
C CYS A 80 0.05 1.65 -18.95
N VAL A 81 -0.29 2.50 -19.92
CA VAL A 81 -0.59 2.06 -21.29
C VAL A 81 0.66 1.47 -21.94
N ARG A 82 1.83 2.08 -21.70
CA ARG A 82 3.10 1.62 -22.27
C ARG A 82 3.51 0.24 -21.78
N TYR A 83 3.30 -0.07 -20.49
CA TYR A 83 3.70 -1.32 -19.85
C TYR A 83 2.52 -2.26 -19.55
N ALA A 84 1.42 -2.14 -20.31
CA ALA A 84 0.19 -2.87 -20.03
C ALA A 84 0.36 -4.40 -20.09
N GLU A 85 1.26 -4.90 -20.95
CA GLU A 85 1.55 -6.33 -21.08
C GLU A 85 2.27 -6.86 -19.84
N GLU A 86 3.28 -6.14 -19.36
CA GLU A 86 4.02 -6.47 -18.14
C GLU A 86 3.11 -6.44 -16.91
N LEU A 87 2.28 -5.40 -16.79
CA LEU A 87 1.30 -5.29 -15.70
C LEU A 87 0.28 -6.44 -15.73
N ALA A 88 -0.13 -6.89 -16.93
CA ALA A 88 -1.04 -8.02 -17.09
C ALA A 88 -0.40 -9.37 -16.70
N VAL A 89 0.93 -9.50 -16.81
CA VAL A 89 1.69 -10.68 -16.34
C VAL A 89 1.83 -10.67 -14.82
N LEU A 90 2.14 -9.51 -14.23
CA LEU A 90 2.36 -9.35 -12.79
C LEU A 90 1.07 -9.54 -11.96
N LEU A 91 -0.06 -9.03 -12.45
CA LEU A 91 -1.31 -8.99 -11.67
C LEU A 91 -1.82 -10.39 -11.23
N PRO A 92 -1.86 -11.42 -12.08
CA PRO A 92 -2.21 -12.78 -11.64
C PRO A 92 -1.26 -13.35 -10.59
N VAL A 93 0.03 -13.02 -10.65
CA VAL A 93 1.04 -13.48 -9.67
C VAL A 93 0.78 -12.79 -8.33
N ALA A 94 0.61 -11.47 -8.34
CA ALA A 94 0.27 -10.69 -7.15
C ALA A 94 -1.00 -11.18 -6.45
N ARG A 95 -2.05 -11.52 -7.21
CA ARG A 95 -3.29 -12.10 -6.66
C ARG A 95 -3.06 -13.46 -6.00
N ARG A 96 -2.24 -14.33 -6.59
CA ARG A 96 -1.91 -15.63 -5.97
C ARG A 96 -1.13 -15.45 -4.66
N LEU A 97 -0.16 -14.54 -4.64
CA LEU A 97 0.60 -14.21 -3.43
C LEU A 97 -0.34 -13.65 -2.35
N LEU A 98 -1.23 -12.73 -2.72
CA LEU A 98 -2.23 -12.15 -1.81
C LEU A 98 -3.13 -13.23 -1.18
N GLU A 99 -3.59 -14.20 -1.98
CA GLU A 99 -4.41 -15.32 -1.49
C GLU A 99 -3.65 -16.25 -0.53
N ALA A 100 -2.31 -16.33 -0.67
CA ALA A 100 -1.43 -17.11 0.19
C ALA A 100 -1.01 -16.37 1.47
N ALA A 101 -1.09 -15.03 1.50
CA ALA A 101 -0.66 -14.17 2.61
C ALA A 101 -1.63 -14.18 3.81
N ARG A 102 -1.87 -15.35 4.40
CA ARG A 102 -2.82 -15.53 5.52
C ARG A 102 -2.20 -15.32 6.90
N GLU A 103 -0.89 -15.49 7.02
CA GLU A 103 -0.22 -15.50 8.32
C GLU A 103 0.25 -14.12 8.79
N SER A 104 0.45 -13.19 7.85
CA SER A 104 0.98 -11.86 8.14
C SER A 104 0.08 -10.78 7.57
N ALA A 105 -0.49 -9.96 8.46
CA ALA A 105 -1.31 -8.81 8.08
C ALA A 105 -0.49 -7.75 7.31
N VAL A 106 0.80 -7.60 7.65
CA VAL A 106 1.74 -6.71 6.95
C VAL A 106 1.88 -7.13 5.49
N VAL A 107 2.30 -8.38 5.27
CA VAL A 107 2.49 -8.95 3.92
C VAL A 107 1.17 -8.93 3.13
N PHE A 108 0.05 -9.21 3.79
CA PHE A 108 -1.27 -9.12 3.15
C PHE A 108 -1.59 -7.71 2.65
N VAL A 109 -1.39 -6.68 3.48
CA VAL A 109 -1.65 -5.28 3.10
C VAL A 109 -0.69 -4.82 2.00
N ASP A 110 0.58 -5.21 2.05
CA ASP A 110 1.56 -4.86 1.03
C ASP A 110 1.23 -5.48 -0.33
N LEU A 111 0.85 -6.76 -0.36
CA LEU A 111 0.38 -7.41 -1.59
C LEU A 111 -0.95 -6.85 -2.07
N LEU A 112 -1.86 -6.45 -1.17
CA LEU A 112 -3.11 -5.80 -1.54
C LEU A 112 -2.83 -4.47 -2.25
N ARG A 113 -1.89 -3.67 -1.74
CA ARG A 113 -1.43 -2.44 -2.40
C ARG A 113 -0.81 -2.70 -3.76
N CYS A 114 0.00 -3.76 -3.90
CA CYS A 114 0.56 -4.16 -5.19
C CYS A 114 -0.55 -4.49 -6.20
N VAL A 115 -1.54 -5.28 -5.80
CA VAL A 115 -2.71 -5.58 -6.65
C VAL A 115 -3.44 -4.30 -7.07
N LEU A 116 -3.66 -3.35 -6.14
CA LEU A 116 -4.28 -2.06 -6.44
C LEU A 116 -3.46 -1.23 -7.44
N ALA A 117 -2.14 -1.15 -7.24
CA ALA A 117 -1.23 -0.43 -8.12
C ALA A 117 -1.26 -0.97 -9.55
N LEU A 118 -1.17 -2.30 -9.70
CA LEU A 118 -1.21 -3.02 -10.98
C LEU A 118 -2.56 -2.90 -11.69
N GLU A 119 -3.65 -2.70 -10.94
CA GLU A 119 -4.99 -2.44 -11.48
C GLU A 119 -5.24 -0.98 -11.87
N GLY A 120 -4.30 -0.08 -11.62
CA GLY A 120 -4.44 1.34 -11.97
C GLY A 120 -4.93 2.25 -10.85
N GLU A 121 -5.08 1.76 -9.62
CA GLU A 121 -5.44 2.57 -8.45
C GLU A 121 -4.20 3.37 -7.96
N ARG A 122 -4.35 4.66 -7.66
CA ARG A 122 -3.23 5.61 -7.47
C ARG A 122 -3.24 6.37 -6.15
N ILE A 123 -4.32 6.26 -5.39
CA ILE A 123 -4.46 6.97 -4.11
C ILE A 123 -4.11 6.01 -2.99
N TRP A 124 -4.79 4.87 -2.94
CA TRP A 124 -4.68 3.90 -1.86
C TRP A 124 -3.51 2.93 -2.04
N SER A 125 -2.99 2.77 -3.25
CA SER A 125 -1.80 1.96 -3.52
C SER A 125 -0.49 2.58 -2.96
N THR A 126 -0.45 3.89 -2.70
CA THR A 126 0.78 4.62 -2.33
C THR A 126 1.10 4.64 -0.84
N GLY A 127 0.69 3.61 -0.07
CA GLY A 127 1.01 3.48 1.35
C GLY A 127 -0.07 3.92 2.33
N LEU A 128 -1.17 4.48 1.85
CA LEU A 128 -2.29 4.88 2.73
C LEU A 128 -2.99 3.70 3.43
N LEU A 129 -2.75 2.46 2.99
CA LEU A 129 -3.26 1.27 3.66
C LEU A 129 -2.35 0.75 4.79
N GLU A 130 -1.12 1.26 4.94
CA GLU A 130 -0.20 0.79 5.98
C GLU A 130 -0.73 1.02 7.41
N GLY A 131 -1.48 2.12 7.59
CA GLY A 131 -2.17 2.42 8.85
C GLY A 131 -3.11 1.30 9.33
N LEU A 132 -3.57 0.41 8.43
CA LEU A 132 -4.40 -0.74 8.80
C LEU A 132 -3.67 -1.75 9.67
N TYR A 133 -2.41 -2.09 9.35
CA TYR A 133 -1.62 -3.01 10.18
C TYR A 133 -0.84 -2.28 11.27
N GLN A 134 -0.59 -0.97 11.10
CA GLN A 134 -0.04 -0.11 12.17
C GLN A 134 -1.10 0.25 13.22
N HIS A 135 -2.39 -0.01 12.93
CA HIS A 135 -3.51 0.26 13.81
C HIS A 135 -3.73 1.74 14.13
N GLU A 136 -3.24 2.63 13.25
CA GLU A 136 -3.17 4.06 13.49
C GLU A 136 -3.09 4.87 12.20
N TYR A 137 -3.69 6.06 12.22
CA TYR A 137 -3.41 7.15 11.27
C TYR A 137 -3.14 8.44 12.03
N GLU A 138 -2.13 9.18 11.57
CA GLU A 138 -1.86 10.56 11.97
C GLU A 138 -2.45 11.50 10.90
N ILE A 139 -3.36 12.38 11.32
CA ILE A 139 -4.08 13.29 10.44
C ILE A 139 -4.30 14.64 11.10
N GLU A 140 -4.58 15.68 10.31
CA GLU A 140 -5.02 16.96 10.85
C GLU A 140 -6.55 17.04 10.94
N CYS A 141 -7.05 17.72 11.97
CA CYS A 141 -8.47 18.09 12.03
C CYS A 141 -8.79 19.09 10.91
N PRO A 142 -9.78 18.84 10.03
CA PRO A 142 -10.11 19.74 8.92
C PRO A 142 -10.70 21.08 9.37
N LYS A 143 -11.00 21.25 10.67
CA LYS A 143 -11.60 22.46 11.23
C LYS A 143 -10.65 23.28 12.09
N CYS A 144 -9.95 22.65 13.02
CA CYS A 144 -9.09 23.34 13.99
C CYS A 144 -7.59 23.04 13.82
N THR A 145 -7.23 22.24 12.81
CA THR A 145 -5.85 21.85 12.46
C THR A 145 -5.07 21.22 13.62
N SER A 146 -5.74 20.75 14.67
CA SER A 146 -5.10 19.92 15.69
C SER A 146 -4.61 18.64 15.05
N GLU A 147 -3.39 18.23 15.39
CA GLU A 147 -2.87 16.91 15.07
C GLU A 147 -3.67 15.84 15.82
N LEU A 148 -4.21 14.88 15.08
CA LEU A 148 -5.07 13.83 15.58
C LEU A 148 -4.47 12.47 15.29
N PHE A 149 -4.61 11.57 16.26
CA PHE A 149 -4.37 10.15 16.07
C PHE A 149 -5.70 9.43 15.97
N ILE A 150 -5.87 8.64 14.91
CA ILE A 150 -6.99 7.72 14.71
C ILE A 150 -6.48 6.32 15.04
N ALA A 151 -6.69 5.87 16.27
CA ALA A 151 -6.21 4.58 16.75
C ALA A 151 -7.34 3.53 16.74
N PHE A 152 -7.05 2.34 16.21
CA PHE A 152 -7.95 1.19 16.23
C PHE A 152 -7.17 -0.12 16.38
N GLY A 153 -7.41 -0.88 17.45
CA GLY A 153 -6.73 -2.16 17.68
C GLY A 153 -6.46 -2.37 19.16
N ASP A 154 -5.29 -2.91 19.49
CA ASP A 154 -4.93 -3.29 20.87
C ASP A 154 -4.93 -2.13 21.86
N ARG A 155 -4.72 -0.90 21.39
CA ARG A 155 -4.70 0.31 22.23
C ARG A 155 -6.09 0.91 22.45
N GLY A 156 -7.12 0.38 21.80
CA GLY A 156 -8.49 0.86 21.85
C GLY A 156 -8.99 1.33 20.48
N THR A 157 -10.11 2.03 20.49
CA THR A 157 -10.74 2.57 19.26
C THR A 157 -11.21 3.99 19.52
N PHE A 158 -10.43 4.97 19.11
CA PHE A 158 -10.70 6.38 19.38
C PHE A 158 -9.98 7.33 18.42
N ALA A 159 -10.43 8.58 18.42
CA ALA A 159 -9.62 9.72 17.98
C ALA A 159 -9.07 10.45 19.21
N SER A 160 -7.80 10.83 19.20
CA SER A 160 -7.18 11.69 20.22
C SER A 160 -6.58 12.95 19.60
N ALA A 161 -6.62 14.06 20.33
CA ALA A 161 -5.86 15.27 19.99
C ALA A 161 -4.57 15.30 20.81
N GLY A 162 -3.45 15.04 20.14
CA GLY A 162 -2.15 14.80 20.76
C GLY A 162 -1.80 13.32 21.00
N ASP A 163 -0.52 13.10 21.30
CA ASP A 163 0.10 11.78 21.45
C ASP A 163 -0.44 11.05 22.70
N TYR A 164 -1.23 10.02 22.44
CA TYR A 164 -1.85 9.16 23.46
C TYR A 164 -0.92 8.04 23.96
N VAL A 165 0.27 7.90 23.39
CA VAL A 165 1.31 6.97 23.82
C VAL A 165 2.11 7.56 24.96
N THR A 166 2.45 8.84 24.86
CA THR A 166 3.25 9.55 25.87
C THR A 166 2.41 10.35 26.87
N SER A 167 1.12 10.56 26.59
CA SER A 167 0.19 11.28 27.46
C SER A 167 -1.21 10.65 27.48
N ASP A 168 -2.14 11.19 28.28
CA ASP A 168 -3.56 10.78 28.28
C ASP A 168 -4.45 11.93 27.80
N PRO A 169 -4.46 12.22 26.50
CA PRO A 169 -5.26 13.30 25.92
C PRO A 169 -6.75 12.97 25.95
N ALA A 170 -7.58 13.99 25.71
CA ALA A 170 -9.00 13.78 25.49
C ALA A 170 -9.24 12.87 24.27
N LYS A 171 -10.15 11.91 24.42
CA LYS A 171 -10.48 10.89 23.41
C LYS A 171 -11.96 10.92 23.08
N THR A 172 -12.29 10.64 21.83
CA THR A 172 -13.66 10.43 21.35
C THR A 172 -13.74 9.07 20.67
N ALA A 173 -14.90 8.42 20.73
CA ALA A 173 -15.08 7.14 20.03
C ALA A 173 -15.08 7.34 18.50
N LEU A 174 -14.48 6.40 17.77
CA LEU A 174 -14.64 6.34 16.31
C LEU A 174 -16.04 5.85 15.95
N LEU A 175 -16.50 6.26 14.77
CA LEU A 175 -17.78 5.88 14.19
C LEU A 175 -17.50 4.99 12.98
N PRO A 176 -17.49 3.66 13.13
CA PRO A 176 -17.22 2.76 12.01
C PRO A 176 -18.32 2.88 10.96
N ALA A 177 -17.96 2.78 9.68
CA ALA A 177 -18.91 2.58 8.61
C ALA A 177 -19.56 1.20 8.72
N ASP A 178 -20.84 1.12 8.35
CA ASP A 178 -21.53 -0.17 8.21
C ASP A 178 -20.98 -0.92 6.98
N PRO A 179 -20.37 -2.11 7.15
CA PRO A 179 -19.87 -2.93 6.05
C PRO A 179 -20.89 -3.20 4.95
N ALA A 180 -22.20 -3.22 5.28
CA ALA A 180 -23.27 -3.45 4.32
C ALA A 180 -23.55 -2.23 3.41
N THR A 181 -23.07 -1.05 3.79
CA THR A 181 -23.30 0.22 3.07
C THR A 181 -22.03 0.85 2.53
N LEU A 182 -20.88 0.18 2.66
CA LEU A 182 -19.62 0.64 2.10
C LEU A 182 -19.73 0.88 0.59
N ALA A 183 -19.03 1.90 0.10
CA ALA A 183 -18.86 2.11 -1.33
C ALA A 183 -18.15 0.89 -1.99
N PRO A 184 -18.19 0.75 -3.32
CA PRO A 184 -17.64 -0.44 -4.00
C PRO A 184 -16.16 -0.71 -3.71
N PHE A 185 -15.33 0.33 -3.63
CA PHE A 185 -13.90 0.19 -3.38
C PHE A 185 -13.61 -0.32 -1.94
N PRO A 186 -14.08 0.35 -0.87
CA PRO A 186 -13.93 -0.17 0.51
C PRO A 186 -14.56 -1.54 0.71
N THR A 187 -15.71 -1.82 0.08
CA THR A 187 -16.35 -3.15 0.11
C THR A 187 -15.41 -4.23 -0.40
N ARG A 188 -14.67 -3.95 -1.49
CA ARG A 188 -13.71 -4.89 -2.06
C ARG A 188 -12.56 -5.15 -1.10
N LEU A 189 -11.98 -4.11 -0.49
CA LEU A 189 -10.91 -4.26 0.49
C LEU A 189 -11.38 -5.06 1.71
N HIS A 190 -12.53 -4.69 2.28
CA HIS A 190 -13.11 -5.36 3.44
C HIS A 190 -13.34 -6.85 3.17
N ARG A 191 -13.91 -7.17 2.00
CA ARG A 191 -14.14 -8.56 1.58
C ARG A 191 -12.83 -9.34 1.41
N ALA A 192 -11.82 -8.73 0.78
CA ALA A 192 -10.52 -9.38 0.58
C ALA A 192 -9.88 -9.74 1.94
N ALA A 193 -9.87 -8.80 2.88
CA ALA A 193 -9.35 -9.01 4.23
C ALA A 193 -10.12 -10.12 4.97
N ALA A 194 -11.45 -10.06 4.98
CA ALA A 194 -12.30 -11.07 5.63
C ALA A 194 -12.12 -12.48 5.02
N GLN A 195 -12.02 -12.60 3.69
CA GLN A 195 -11.81 -13.89 3.02
C GLN A 195 -10.40 -14.46 3.25
N ALA A 196 -9.42 -13.59 3.46
CA ALA A 196 -8.06 -13.98 3.82
C ALA A 196 -7.93 -14.42 5.30
N GLY A 197 -8.89 -14.05 6.15
CA GLY A 197 -8.88 -14.31 7.60
C GLY A 197 -8.33 -13.16 8.43
N HIS A 198 -8.08 -12.00 7.82
CA HIS A 198 -7.57 -10.80 8.50
C HIS A 198 -8.73 -9.95 9.05
N GLU A 199 -9.38 -10.45 10.10
CA GLU A 199 -10.54 -9.78 10.72
C GLU A 199 -10.20 -8.39 11.28
N ASP A 200 -9.00 -8.22 11.82
CA ASP A 200 -8.54 -6.93 12.34
C ASP A 200 -8.37 -5.90 11.23
N ILE A 201 -7.84 -6.31 10.07
CA ILE A 201 -7.75 -5.45 8.88
C ILE A 201 -9.15 -5.13 8.34
N ALA A 202 -10.04 -6.13 8.24
CA ALA A 202 -11.43 -5.91 7.82
C ALA A 202 -12.13 -4.89 8.74
N ARG A 203 -11.93 -4.99 10.06
CA ARG A 203 -12.44 -4.03 11.04
C ARG A 203 -11.78 -2.65 10.88
N GLY A 204 -10.47 -2.58 10.68
CA GLY A 204 -9.73 -1.35 10.41
C GLY A 204 -10.29 -0.59 9.20
N ILE A 205 -10.67 -1.30 8.13
CA ILE A 205 -11.30 -0.71 6.94
C ILE A 205 -12.62 -0.01 7.31
N THR A 206 -13.40 -0.52 8.25
CA THR A 206 -14.63 0.16 8.69
C THR A 206 -14.37 1.48 9.42
N TYR A 207 -13.22 1.61 10.09
CA TYR A 207 -12.83 2.86 10.75
C TYR A 207 -12.20 3.84 9.76
N LEU A 208 -11.36 3.36 8.85
CA LEU A 208 -10.73 4.15 7.79
C LEU A 208 -11.77 4.81 6.89
N PHE A 209 -12.81 4.08 6.48
CA PHE A 209 -13.91 4.61 5.68
C PHE A 209 -15.12 5.02 6.54
N GLY A 210 -14.89 5.21 7.84
CA GLY A 210 -15.86 5.67 8.83
C GLY A 210 -15.72 7.15 9.12
N ARG A 211 -16.03 7.55 10.35
CA ARG A 211 -15.94 8.95 10.78
C ARG A 211 -15.25 9.08 12.14
N ALA A 212 -14.59 10.20 12.35
CA ALA A 212 -14.00 10.59 13.62
C ALA A 212 -14.61 11.89 14.14
N THR A 213 -14.54 12.10 15.45
CA THR A 213 -14.92 13.36 16.11
C THR A 213 -13.68 13.99 16.73
N CYS A 214 -13.28 15.19 16.32
CA CYS A 214 -12.14 15.87 16.92
C CYS A 214 -12.40 16.14 18.43
N PRO A 215 -11.55 15.67 19.35
CA PRO A 215 -11.73 15.91 20.79
C PRO A 215 -11.66 17.39 21.19
N ASP A 216 -10.87 18.20 20.48
CA ASP A 216 -10.67 19.62 20.80
C ASP A 216 -11.85 20.50 20.38
N CYS A 217 -12.40 20.28 19.18
CA CYS A 217 -13.40 21.18 18.60
C CYS A 217 -14.75 20.53 18.29
N GLY A 218 -14.90 19.22 18.51
CA GLY A 218 -16.12 18.45 18.29
C GLY A 218 -16.52 18.27 16.82
N ALA A 219 -15.66 18.63 15.86
CA ALA A 219 -15.94 18.45 14.44
C ALA A 219 -16.01 16.97 14.08
N VAL A 220 -17.03 16.57 13.31
CA VAL A 220 -17.17 15.19 12.81
C VAL A 220 -16.84 15.17 11.32
N PHE A 221 -15.89 14.33 10.92
CA PHE A 221 -15.37 14.28 9.55
C PHE A 221 -15.11 12.83 9.09
N PRO A 222 -15.12 12.56 7.76
CA PRO A 222 -14.70 11.27 7.20
C PRO A 222 -13.19 11.08 7.38
N VAL A 223 -12.77 9.90 7.83
CA VAL A 223 -11.34 9.64 8.11
C VAL A 223 -10.55 9.54 6.81
N GLU A 224 -11.12 8.89 5.80
CA GLU A 224 -10.53 8.69 4.48
C GLU A 224 -10.14 10.02 3.81
N ASP A 225 -11.00 11.04 3.91
CA ASP A 225 -10.74 12.36 3.32
C ASP A 225 -9.48 13.00 3.90
N GLN A 226 -9.23 12.80 5.20
CA GLN A 226 -8.06 13.36 5.87
C GLN A 226 -6.81 12.52 5.64
N VAL A 227 -6.93 11.20 5.61
CA VAL A 227 -5.82 10.29 5.25
C VAL A 227 -5.33 10.59 3.83
N GLU A 228 -6.25 10.81 2.88
CA GLU A 228 -5.88 11.23 1.52
C GLU A 228 -5.22 12.62 1.47
N ALA A 229 -5.69 13.56 2.31
CA ALA A 229 -5.15 14.92 2.38
C ALA A 229 -3.76 15.01 3.03
N SER A 230 -3.42 14.10 3.96
CA SER A 230 -2.12 14.05 4.64
C SER A 230 -0.93 13.64 3.75
N ARG A 231 -1.14 13.43 2.44
CA ARG A 231 -0.13 13.00 1.45
C ARG A 231 0.91 14.09 1.08
N ILE A 232 1.23 15.02 1.97
CA ILE A 232 2.13 16.17 1.69
C ILE A 232 3.60 15.81 1.90
#